data_AF-A0A7S0DMQ9-F1
#
_entry.id   AF-A0A7S0DMQ9-F1
#
_cell.length_a   1.000
_cell.length_b   1.000
_cell.length_c   1.000
_cell.angle_alpha   90.00
_cell.angle_beta   90.00
_cell.angle_gamma   90.00
#
_symmetry.space_group_name_H-M   'P 1'
#
loop_
_entity.id
_entity.type
_entity.pdbx_description
1 polymer ?
#
loop_
_entity_poly.entity_id
_entity_poly.type
_entity_poly.pdbx_seq_one_letter_code
_entity_poly.pdbx_strand_id
1 'polypeptide(L)'
;YKCIGGTFTLHHKFELGGTGAASLVVQSKGVFLIATHRKGIQLFSPDGRLRCAPKAPGLGRPRFLRRGNIALASDVLAAISRANPREVLLLDTETGRPFAEPYQHPIAIEHIALSQGPGTSRKLLIIDTNRDLYITRLHQRKLVKLATMVDSARWHDGGSKAEAKSPDSGSIDALACVSHGQLVIWYYPHAAYVDPDLLPKTKSIVANASVAFGKQCDLVSFYGSTITARRADGAYMSQLVSPFPLSLLRFAAAGKWAQCARLCRFAQRPILWACLAAVALERMQLEVAAVSFAALDEVEKLQAIQRVISIPSREGQHA
;
A
#
# COMPACT_ATOMS: atom_id res chain seq x y z
N TYR A 1 27.48 -23.42 0.27
CA TYR A 1 27.02 -23.37 -1.13
C TYR A 1 26.09 -24.55 -1.34
N LYS A 2 24.82 -24.35 -1.70
CA LYS A 2 23.91 -25.45 -2.02
C LYS A 2 23.27 -25.13 -3.37
N CYS A 3 23.60 -25.94 -4.37
CA CYS A 3 23.04 -25.84 -5.71
C CYS A 3 21.69 -26.57 -5.71
N ILE A 4 20.61 -25.85 -6.00
CA ILE A 4 19.35 -26.44 -6.46
C ILE A 4 18.93 -25.58 -7.65
N GLY A 5 18.99 -26.13 -8.87
CA GLY A 5 18.37 -25.52 -10.06
C GLY A 5 19.18 -24.46 -10.82
N GLY A 6 20.52 -24.51 -10.83
CA GLY A 6 21.32 -23.75 -11.80
C GLY A 6 21.33 -22.22 -11.66
N THR A 7 20.73 -21.67 -10.61
CA THR A 7 20.85 -20.26 -10.23
C THR A 7 21.79 -20.14 -9.04
N PHE A 8 22.97 -19.56 -9.24
CA PHE A 8 23.88 -19.23 -8.14
C PHE A 8 23.29 -18.06 -7.34
N THR A 9 22.56 -18.36 -6.28
CA THR A 9 22.13 -17.33 -5.33
C THR A 9 23.33 -16.95 -4.46
N LEU A 10 24.01 -15.86 -4.83
CA LEU A 10 25.01 -15.23 -3.97
C LEU A 10 24.29 -14.70 -2.72
N HIS A 11 24.49 -15.38 -1.59
CA HIS A 11 24.01 -14.90 -0.30
C HIS A 11 25.00 -13.88 0.25
N HIS A 12 24.56 -12.62 0.37
CA HIS A 12 25.30 -11.62 1.13
C HIS A 12 25.19 -11.97 2.62
N LYS A 13 26.33 -12.27 3.25
CA LYS A 13 26.46 -12.43 4.69
C LYS A 13 27.16 -11.20 5.25
N PHE A 14 26.60 -10.60 6.27
CA PHE A 14 27.26 -9.53 7.02
C PHE A 14 27.00 -9.77 8.51
N GLU A 15 28.01 -9.45 9.33
CA GLU A 15 27.88 -9.56 10.76
C GLU A 15 27.14 -8.33 11.30
N LEU A 16 26.13 -8.57 12.13
CA LEU A 16 25.41 -7.48 12.80
C LEU A 16 26.30 -6.74 13.82
N GLY A 17 27.50 -7.27 14.11
CA GLY A 17 28.51 -6.72 15.00
C GLY A 17 27.98 -6.56 16.43
N GLY A 18 28.43 -7.43 17.34
CA GLY A 18 27.99 -7.46 18.74
C GLY A 18 26.94 -8.53 19.01
N THR A 19 26.96 -9.08 20.22
CA THR A 19 26.23 -10.26 20.70
C THR A 19 24.72 -10.06 20.89
N GLY A 20 24.03 -9.36 19.98
CA GLY A 20 22.60 -9.05 20.11
C GLY A 20 21.77 -9.69 19.01
N ALA A 21 20.81 -10.55 19.39
CA ALA A 21 19.79 -11.03 18.46
C ALA A 21 18.95 -9.88 17.90
N ALA A 22 18.55 -9.99 16.63
CA ALA A 22 17.61 -9.06 16.02
C ALA A 22 16.23 -9.21 16.68
N SER A 23 15.66 -8.10 17.17
CA SER A 23 14.33 -8.08 17.79
C SER A 23 13.22 -7.80 16.78
N LEU A 24 13.55 -7.15 15.66
CA LEU A 24 12.61 -6.86 14.58
C LEU A 24 13.35 -6.73 13.25
N VAL A 25 12.76 -7.31 12.20
CA VAL A 25 13.17 -7.09 10.81
C VAL A 25 11.96 -6.65 10.01
N VAL A 26 12.10 -5.53 9.28
CA VAL A 26 11.08 -5.01 8.36
C VAL A 26 11.73 -4.79 7.01
N GLN A 27 11.08 -5.17 5.92
CA GLN A 27 11.65 -5.09 4.58
C GLN A 27 10.75 -4.25 3.68
N SER A 28 11.38 -3.54 2.76
CA SER A 28 10.71 -2.85 1.65
C SER A 28 11.57 -3.02 0.39
N LYS A 29 11.14 -2.42 -0.72
CA LYS A 29 11.93 -2.42 -1.95
C LYS A 29 13.22 -1.60 -1.76
N GLY A 30 14.36 -2.29 -1.80
CA GLY A 30 15.68 -1.62 -1.83
C GLY A 30 16.23 -1.20 -0.47
N VAL A 31 15.52 -1.45 0.63
CA VAL A 31 16.02 -1.23 2.00
C VAL A 31 15.36 -2.20 2.97
N PHE A 32 16.09 -2.61 3.99
CA PHE A 32 15.52 -3.35 5.11
C PHE A 32 16.02 -2.79 6.44
N LEU A 33 15.16 -2.84 7.44
CA LEU A 33 15.40 -2.41 8.80
C LEU A 33 15.75 -3.62 9.66
N ILE A 34 16.78 -3.47 10.49
CA ILE A 34 17.07 -4.38 11.59
C ILE A 34 17.10 -3.57 12.88
N ALA A 35 16.32 -4.01 13.86
CA ALA A 35 16.36 -3.48 15.22
C ALA A 35 17.11 -4.47 16.12
N THR A 36 18.10 -3.99 16.86
CA THR A 36 18.84 -4.77 17.86
C THR A 36 18.90 -4.02 19.19
N HIS A 37 18.98 -4.74 20.31
CA HIS A 37 19.01 -4.11 21.63
C HIS A 37 20.21 -3.18 21.86
N ARG A 38 21.36 -3.44 21.22
CA ARG A 38 22.59 -2.65 21.39
C ARG A 38 22.72 -1.50 20.39
N LYS A 39 22.49 -1.76 19.10
CA LYS A 39 22.72 -0.77 18.04
C LYS A 39 21.49 0.06 17.67
N GLY A 40 20.34 -0.22 18.28
CA GLY A 40 19.11 0.50 17.96
C GLY A 40 18.52 0.03 16.63
N ILE A 41 17.93 0.98 15.90
CA ILE A 41 17.37 0.79 14.57
C ILE A 41 18.44 1.12 13.54
N GLN A 42 18.66 0.21 12.59
CA GLN A 42 19.58 0.41 11.47
C GLN A 42 18.89 0.04 10.16
N LEU A 43 19.12 0.85 9.11
CA LEU A 43 18.66 0.58 7.76
C LEU A 43 19.82 0.10 6.91
N PHE A 44 19.59 -0.96 6.15
CA PHE A 44 20.58 -1.58 5.28
C PHE A 44 20.06 -1.68 3.86
N SER A 45 20.96 -1.60 2.89
CA SER A 45 20.67 -1.95 1.51
C SER A 45 20.62 -3.48 1.34
N PRO A 46 20.01 -4.00 0.25
CA PRO A 46 19.80 -5.44 0.06
C PRO A 46 21.09 -6.27 -0.02
N ASP A 47 22.21 -5.65 -0.35
CA ASP A 47 23.56 -6.23 -0.35
C ASP A 47 24.23 -6.22 1.04
N GLY A 48 23.54 -5.74 2.09
CA GLY A 48 23.98 -5.78 3.48
C GLY A 48 24.81 -4.56 3.93
N ARG A 49 24.90 -3.50 3.13
CA ARG A 49 25.60 -2.28 3.54
C ARG A 49 24.71 -1.41 4.42
N LEU A 50 25.27 -0.87 5.50
CA LEU A 50 24.58 0.08 6.35
C LEU A 50 24.30 1.37 5.56
N ARG A 51 23.03 1.76 5.45
CA ARG A 51 22.62 3.05 4.87
C ARG A 51 22.65 4.14 5.92
N CYS A 52 21.89 3.95 6.99
CA CYS A 52 21.81 4.91 8.09
C CYS A 52 21.35 4.25 9.39
N ALA A 53 21.46 4.99 10.49
CA ALA A 53 20.91 4.64 11.79
C ALA A 53 19.92 5.73 12.21
N PRO A 54 18.61 5.57 11.91
CA PRO A 54 17.62 6.63 12.10
C PRO A 54 17.51 7.09 13.55
N LYS A 55 17.42 8.40 13.75
CA LYS A 55 17.31 9.04 15.07
C LYS A 55 16.33 10.20 15.01
N ALA A 56 15.33 10.16 15.88
CA ALA A 56 14.43 11.29 16.12
C ALA A 56 13.88 11.27 17.55
N PRO A 57 13.53 12.44 18.12
CA PRO A 57 12.74 12.51 19.35
C PRO A 57 11.46 11.68 19.22
N GLY A 58 11.11 10.94 20.29
CA GLY A 58 9.94 10.07 20.29
C GLY A 58 10.10 8.74 19.55
N LEU A 59 11.21 8.50 18.84
CA LEU A 59 11.46 7.19 18.22
C LEU A 59 11.71 6.13 19.30
N GLY A 60 10.91 5.06 19.28
CA GLY A 60 10.93 4.04 20.32
C GLY A 60 12.23 3.23 20.37
N ARG A 61 12.60 2.77 21.57
CA ARG A 61 13.67 1.78 21.74
C ARG A 61 13.26 0.46 21.05
N PRO A 62 14.21 -0.29 20.46
CA PRO A 62 13.96 -1.56 19.75
C PRO A 62 13.02 -2.54 20.45
N ARG A 63 13.11 -2.66 21.79
CA ARG A 63 12.27 -3.56 22.60
C ARG A 63 10.77 -3.25 22.56
N PHE A 64 10.40 -2.03 22.21
CA PHE A 64 9.01 -1.57 22.13
C PHE A 64 8.51 -1.45 20.68
N LEU A 65 9.37 -1.74 19.71
CA LEU A 65 8.98 -1.78 18.31
C LEU A 65 8.37 -3.13 18.01
N ARG A 66 7.23 -3.08 17.34
CA ARG A 66 6.52 -4.24 16.82
C ARG A 66 6.10 -3.94 15.40
N ARG A 67 5.79 -5.00 14.64
CA ARG A 67 5.08 -4.85 13.36
C ARG A 67 3.80 -4.06 13.62
N GLY A 68 3.52 -3.07 12.79
CA GLY A 68 2.41 -2.14 12.96
C GLY A 68 2.75 -0.82 13.66
N ASN A 69 3.79 -0.76 14.50
CA ASN A 69 4.21 0.52 15.11
C ASN A 69 5.32 1.22 14.32
N ILE A 70 5.86 0.53 13.32
CA ILE A 70 6.89 1.01 12.41
C ILE A 70 6.63 0.42 11.03
N ALA A 71 6.77 1.25 10.01
CA ALA A 71 6.51 0.91 8.62
C ALA A 71 7.64 1.44 7.74
N LEU A 72 8.03 0.65 6.74
CA LEU A 72 9.16 0.95 5.87
C LEU A 72 8.71 0.95 4.41
N ALA A 73 9.13 1.97 3.67
CA ALA A 73 9.11 2.04 2.23
C ALA A 73 10.54 2.24 1.70
N SER A 74 10.70 2.45 0.40
CA SER A 74 12.03 2.63 -0.22
C SER A 74 12.69 3.96 0.13
N ASP A 75 11.90 4.95 0.53
CA ASP A 75 12.25 6.35 0.76
C ASP A 75 11.90 6.83 2.18
N VAL A 76 10.84 6.28 2.78
CA VAL A 76 10.31 6.71 4.08
C VAL A 76 10.32 5.57 5.11
N LEU A 77 10.79 5.90 6.31
CA LEU A 77 10.55 5.16 7.54
C LEU A 77 9.51 5.92 8.37
N ALA A 78 8.37 5.30 8.61
CA ALA A 78 7.32 5.84 9.47
C ALA A 78 7.28 5.10 10.81
N ALA A 79 7.12 5.82 11.92
CA ALA A 79 7.03 5.22 13.25
C ALA A 79 6.02 5.97 14.12
N ILE A 80 5.19 5.25 14.88
CA ILE A 80 4.33 5.86 15.89
C ILE A 80 5.22 6.45 16.99
N SER A 81 5.05 7.73 17.30
CA SER A 81 5.83 8.42 18.33
C SER A 81 5.51 7.84 19.71
N ARG A 82 6.57 7.54 20.47
CA ARG A 82 6.46 7.14 21.89
C ARG A 82 6.26 8.33 22.82
N ALA A 83 6.57 9.54 22.35
CA ALA A 83 6.30 10.77 23.10
C ALA A 83 4.82 11.15 22.98
N ASN A 84 4.23 10.94 21.80
CA ASN A 84 2.81 11.20 21.54
C ASN A 84 2.23 10.07 20.65
N PRO A 85 1.36 9.18 21.17
CA PRO A 85 0.81 8.08 20.39
C PRO A 85 -0.14 8.53 19.28
N ARG A 86 -0.44 9.83 19.17
CA ARG A 86 -1.24 10.42 18.09
C ARG A 86 -0.39 10.89 16.91
N GLU A 87 0.92 10.76 17.00
CA GLU A 87 1.87 11.22 15.98
C GLU A 87 2.56 10.08 15.24
N VAL A 88 2.77 10.27 13.94
CA VAL A 88 3.64 9.43 13.12
C VAL A 88 4.87 10.22 12.70
N LEU A 89 6.03 9.81 13.19
CA LEU A 89 7.33 10.32 12.77
C LEU A 89 7.60 9.88 11.33
N LEU A 90 8.09 10.80 10.49
CA LEU A 90 8.44 10.55 9.09
C LEU A 90 9.93 10.82 8.88
N LEU A 91 10.69 9.75 8.64
CA LEU A 91 12.14 9.75 8.54
C LEU A 91 12.55 9.38 7.12
N ASP A 92 13.56 10.07 6.60
CA ASP A 92 14.15 9.76 5.31
C ASP A 92 15.06 8.53 5.46
N THR A 93 14.97 7.59 4.52
CA THR A 93 15.72 6.32 4.59
C THR A 93 17.19 6.45 4.18
N GLU A 94 17.58 7.54 3.53
CA GLU A 94 18.98 7.80 3.16
C GLU A 94 19.75 8.41 4.33
N THR A 95 19.21 9.45 4.94
CA THR A 95 19.85 10.23 6.02
C THR A 95 19.46 9.75 7.42
N GLY A 96 18.32 9.07 7.57
CA GLY A 96 17.77 8.67 8.86
C GLY A 96 17.20 9.82 9.69
N ARG A 97 17.00 11.01 9.07
CA ARG A 97 16.53 12.23 9.74
C ARG A 97 15.07 12.53 9.39
N PRO A 98 14.35 13.28 10.23
CA PRO A 98 13.02 13.78 9.87
C PRO A 98 13.10 14.70 8.64
N PHE A 99 12.22 14.49 7.66
CA PHE A 99 12.11 15.36 6.48
C PHE A 99 10.83 16.22 6.48
N ALA A 100 9.93 15.97 7.43
CA ALA A 100 8.70 16.71 7.63
C ALA A 100 8.32 16.68 9.10
N GLU A 101 7.43 17.59 9.51
CA GLU A 101 6.79 17.52 10.82
C GLU A 101 6.06 16.18 10.99
N PRO A 102 5.98 15.64 12.23
CA PRO A 102 5.19 14.44 12.49
C PRO A 102 3.76 14.58 11.95
N TYR A 103 3.23 13.49 11.40
CA TYR A 103 1.82 13.46 11.00
C TYR A 103 0.94 13.33 12.24
N GLN A 104 0.04 14.29 12.44
CA GLN A 104 -0.90 14.32 13.57
C GLN A 104 -2.19 13.59 13.22
N HIS A 105 -2.60 12.67 14.09
CA HIS A 105 -3.91 12.00 14.03
C HIS A 105 -4.77 12.46 15.22
N PRO A 106 -6.11 12.57 15.10
CA PRO A 106 -6.95 13.04 16.21
C PRO A 106 -6.94 12.08 17.42
N ILE A 107 -6.82 10.78 17.16
CA ILE A 107 -6.93 9.70 18.15
C ILE A 107 -5.56 9.01 18.27
N ALA A 108 -5.34 8.26 19.35
CA ALA A 108 -4.14 7.44 19.49
C ALA A 108 -4.08 6.39 18.38
N ILE A 109 -2.90 6.18 17.82
CA ILE A 109 -2.67 5.27 16.70
C ILE A 109 -2.25 3.91 17.25
N GLU A 110 -2.88 2.86 16.75
CA GLU A 110 -2.55 1.47 17.12
C GLU A 110 -1.63 0.82 16.08
N HIS A 111 -1.89 1.08 14.78
CA HIS A 111 -1.18 0.45 13.68
C HIS A 111 -0.98 1.41 12.50
N ILE A 112 0.18 1.31 11.83
CA ILE A 112 0.52 2.04 10.62
C ILE A 112 1.12 1.12 9.56
N ALA A 113 0.93 1.46 8.28
CA ALA A 113 1.63 0.84 7.16
C ALA A 113 1.85 1.83 6.02
N LEU A 114 2.95 1.69 5.28
CA LEU A 114 3.25 2.50 4.10
C LEU A 114 2.93 1.73 2.83
N SER A 115 2.29 2.40 1.86
CA SER A 115 2.16 1.85 0.51
C SER A 115 3.56 1.68 -0.11
N GLN A 116 3.69 0.81 -1.11
CA GLN A 116 4.99 0.45 -1.72
C GLN A 116 5.23 1.12 -3.09
N GLY A 117 4.34 2.02 -3.52
CA GLY A 117 4.48 2.85 -4.73
C GLY A 117 5.65 3.85 -4.70
N PRO A 118 5.78 4.71 -5.72
CA PRO A 118 6.79 5.78 -5.73
C PRO A 118 6.46 6.88 -4.71
N GLY A 119 7.49 7.61 -4.28
CA GLY A 119 7.41 8.56 -3.16
C GLY A 119 6.40 9.69 -3.32
N THR A 120 6.23 10.21 -4.54
CA THR A 120 5.24 11.26 -4.86
C THR A 120 3.80 10.82 -4.59
N SER A 121 3.55 9.50 -4.59
CA SER A 121 2.23 8.90 -4.38
C SER A 121 2.12 8.16 -3.04
N ARG A 122 3.13 8.26 -2.17
CA ARG A 122 3.23 7.51 -0.91
C ARG A 122 2.02 7.76 -0.01
N LYS A 123 1.36 6.66 0.36
CA LYS A 123 0.22 6.66 1.28
C LYS A 123 0.62 6.04 2.59
N LEU A 124 0.08 6.61 3.65
CA LEU A 124 0.13 6.08 5.00
C LEU A 124 -1.26 5.54 5.33
N LEU A 125 -1.28 4.29 5.78
CA LEU A 125 -2.41 3.66 6.41
C LEU A 125 -2.30 3.84 7.92
N ILE A 126 -3.42 4.13 8.57
CA ILE A 126 -3.53 4.30 10.01
C ILE A 126 -4.73 3.48 10.50
N ILE A 127 -4.54 2.68 11.55
CA ILE A 127 -5.64 2.17 12.38
C ILE A 127 -5.48 2.81 13.75
N ASP A 128 -6.52 3.48 14.20
CA ASP A 128 -6.54 4.14 15.50
C ASP A 128 -7.03 3.19 16.61
N THR A 129 -7.01 3.65 17.86
CA THR A 129 -7.51 2.87 18.99
C THR A 129 -9.02 2.64 18.99
N ASN A 130 -9.77 3.35 18.13
CA ASN A 130 -11.19 3.07 17.89
C ASN A 130 -11.40 1.98 16.83
N ARG A 131 -10.32 1.39 16.32
CA ARG A 131 -10.32 0.42 15.21
C ARG A 131 -10.90 1.00 13.93
N ASP A 132 -10.74 2.30 13.73
CA ASP A 132 -11.07 2.96 12.49
C ASP A 132 -9.86 2.96 11.56
N LEU A 133 -10.08 2.52 10.32
CA LEU A 133 -9.05 2.47 9.28
C LEU A 133 -9.11 3.76 8.45
N TYR A 134 -7.96 4.41 8.34
CA TYR A 134 -7.76 5.59 7.55
C TYR A 134 -6.62 5.44 6.55
N ILE A 135 -6.68 6.25 5.49
CA ILE A 135 -5.57 6.50 4.58
C ILE A 135 -5.29 8.00 4.49
N THR A 136 -4.03 8.34 4.28
CA THR A 136 -3.58 9.71 4.00
C THR A 136 -2.42 9.70 3.01
N ARG A 137 -2.30 10.75 2.19
CA ARG A 137 -1.12 10.97 1.33
C ARG A 137 -0.10 11.78 2.10
N LEU A 138 1.17 11.37 2.12
CA LEU A 138 2.18 12.03 2.96
C LEU A 138 2.37 13.52 2.61
N HIS A 139 2.24 13.88 1.33
CA HIS A 139 2.40 15.26 0.87
C HIS A 139 1.16 16.13 1.14
N GLN A 140 -0.04 15.63 0.86
CA GLN A 140 -1.27 16.44 0.91
C GLN A 140 -2.02 16.33 2.24
N ARG A 141 -1.68 15.33 3.06
CA ARG A 141 -2.17 15.07 4.42
C ARG A 141 -3.69 14.99 4.61
N LYS A 142 -4.48 14.97 3.53
CA LYS A 142 -5.93 14.72 3.54
C LYS A 142 -6.21 13.30 4.06
N LEU A 143 -6.81 13.23 5.24
CA LEU A 143 -7.20 11.99 5.90
C LEU A 143 -8.56 11.52 5.36
N VAL A 144 -8.68 10.24 5.01
CA VAL A 144 -9.94 9.62 4.59
C VAL A 144 -10.17 8.35 5.40
N LYS A 145 -11.35 8.24 6.01
CA LYS A 145 -11.80 7.04 6.72
C LYS A 145 -12.35 6.02 5.72
N LEU A 146 -11.88 4.77 5.77
CA LEU A 146 -12.30 3.70 4.87
C LEU A 146 -13.22 2.67 5.54
N ALA A 147 -12.96 2.33 6.79
CA ALA A 147 -13.70 1.31 7.52
C ALA A 147 -13.64 1.52 9.04
N THR A 148 -14.53 0.81 9.73
CA THR A 148 -14.62 0.75 11.20
C THR A 148 -14.45 -0.70 11.66
N MET A 149 -14.24 -0.91 12.97
CA MET A 149 -14.11 -2.24 13.56
C MET A 149 -13.09 -3.11 12.81
N VAL A 150 -11.95 -2.51 12.46
CA VAL A 150 -10.89 -3.14 11.70
C VAL A 150 -9.97 -3.90 12.64
N ASP A 151 -9.83 -5.20 12.40
CA ASP A 151 -8.92 -6.07 13.16
C ASP A 151 -7.48 -5.91 12.65
N SER A 152 -7.30 -5.90 11.33
CA SER A 152 -6.00 -5.68 10.69
C SER A 152 -6.16 -5.20 9.25
N ALA A 153 -5.13 -4.54 8.72
CA ALA A 153 -5.11 -4.05 7.35
C ALA A 153 -3.70 -4.08 6.76
N ARG A 154 -3.61 -4.31 5.45
CA ARG A 154 -2.34 -4.49 4.76
C ARG A 154 -2.40 -4.01 3.30
N TRP A 155 -1.40 -3.22 2.91
CA TRP A 155 -1.14 -2.91 1.51
C TRP A 155 -0.73 -4.18 0.74
N HIS A 156 -1.06 -4.21 -0.55
CA HIS A 156 -0.51 -5.22 -1.45
C HIS A 156 1.01 -5.03 -1.54
N ASP A 157 1.76 -6.12 -1.37
CA ASP A 157 3.22 -6.14 -1.21
C ASP A 157 3.99 -5.85 -2.54
N GLY A 158 3.36 -5.19 -3.52
CA GLY A 158 3.93 -4.87 -4.84
C GLY A 158 4.13 -6.09 -5.78
N GLY A 159 4.18 -5.84 -7.10
CA GLY A 159 4.39 -6.87 -8.12
C GLY A 159 5.82 -7.43 -8.15
N SER A 160 5.96 -8.67 -8.65
CA SER A 160 7.25 -9.35 -8.79
C SER A 160 8.20 -8.59 -9.74
N LYS A 161 9.51 -8.75 -9.51
CA LYS A 161 10.58 -8.21 -10.38
C LYS A 161 10.50 -8.70 -11.85
N ALA A 162 9.72 -9.75 -12.13
CA ALA A 162 9.75 -10.45 -13.42
C ALA A 162 9.09 -9.69 -14.58
N GLU A 163 8.19 -8.73 -14.31
CA GLU A 163 7.42 -8.05 -15.36
C GLU A 163 7.70 -6.55 -15.49
N ALA A 164 8.53 -5.99 -14.60
CA ALA A 164 8.77 -4.56 -14.51
C ALA A 164 9.99 -4.15 -15.36
N LYS A 165 9.77 -3.70 -16.60
CA LYS A 165 10.80 -3.02 -17.43
C LYS A 165 11.25 -1.68 -16.83
N SER A 166 10.51 -1.13 -15.86
CA SER A 166 10.87 0.07 -15.11
C SER A 166 10.68 -0.15 -13.60
N PRO A 167 11.57 0.38 -12.74
CA PRO A 167 11.45 0.26 -11.28
C PRO A 167 10.11 0.78 -10.73
N ASP A 168 9.37 1.63 -11.44
CA ASP A 168 8.13 2.22 -10.95
C ASP A 168 6.85 1.55 -11.50
N SER A 169 6.97 0.63 -12.47
CA SER A 169 5.82 0.13 -13.24
C SER A 169 5.07 -1.05 -12.61
N GLY A 170 5.41 -1.46 -11.38
CA GLY A 170 4.93 -2.73 -10.79
C GLY A 170 4.24 -2.63 -9.43
N SER A 171 4.29 -1.48 -8.75
CA SER A 171 3.61 -1.35 -7.46
C SER A 171 2.12 -1.04 -7.66
N ILE A 172 1.29 -1.82 -6.99
CA ILE A 172 -0.16 -1.59 -6.92
C ILE A 172 -0.46 -1.25 -5.48
N ASP A 173 -1.04 -0.07 -5.25
CA ASP A 173 -1.46 0.36 -3.93
C ASP A 173 -2.85 -0.21 -3.58
N ALA A 174 -3.10 -1.49 -3.86
CA ALA A 174 -4.32 -2.15 -3.40
C ALA A 174 -4.24 -2.36 -1.88
N LEU A 175 -5.38 -2.31 -1.21
CA LEU A 175 -5.46 -2.38 0.24
C LEU A 175 -6.48 -3.43 0.67
N ALA A 176 -6.07 -4.35 1.54
CA ALA A 176 -6.95 -5.30 2.20
C ALA A 176 -7.10 -4.96 3.68
N CYS A 177 -8.28 -5.21 4.24
CA CYS A 177 -8.49 -5.23 5.69
C CYS A 177 -9.50 -6.30 6.09
N VAL A 178 -9.51 -6.64 7.37
CA VAL A 178 -10.60 -7.40 7.99
C VAL A 178 -11.41 -6.45 8.84
N SER A 179 -12.66 -6.23 8.46
CA SER A 179 -13.58 -5.28 9.09
C SER A 179 -14.91 -5.99 9.34
N HIS A 180 -15.42 -5.90 10.57
CA HIS A 180 -16.63 -6.63 10.99
C HIS A 180 -16.55 -8.14 10.68
N GLY A 181 -15.35 -8.73 10.79
CA GLY A 181 -15.07 -10.13 10.46
C GLY A 181 -15.05 -10.44 8.96
N GLN A 182 -15.27 -9.47 8.06
CA GLN A 182 -15.24 -9.68 6.62
C GLN A 182 -13.90 -9.20 6.02
N LEU A 183 -13.38 -9.94 5.06
CA LEU A 183 -12.26 -9.50 4.24
C LEU A 183 -12.75 -8.49 3.20
N VAL A 184 -12.27 -7.26 3.31
CA VAL A 184 -12.59 -6.14 2.43
C VAL A 184 -11.33 -5.73 1.67
N ILE A 185 -11.46 -5.51 0.37
CA ILE A 185 -10.36 -5.10 -0.50
C ILE A 185 -10.78 -3.86 -1.28
N TRP A 186 -10.01 -2.79 -1.17
CA TRP A 186 -10.03 -1.70 -2.14
C TRP A 186 -8.92 -1.94 -3.14
N TYR A 187 -9.27 -2.23 -4.39
CA TYR A 187 -8.25 -2.40 -5.42
C TYR A 187 -7.60 -1.07 -5.79
N TYR A 188 -8.34 0.05 -5.67
CA TYR A 188 -7.84 1.39 -5.96
C TYR A 188 -8.22 2.41 -4.89
N PRO A 189 -7.66 2.34 -3.66
CA PRO A 189 -8.00 3.25 -2.57
C PRO A 189 -7.63 4.72 -2.87
N HIS A 190 -6.78 5.00 -3.86
CA HIS A 190 -6.55 6.39 -4.32
C HIS A 190 -7.85 7.04 -4.81
N ALA A 191 -8.83 6.28 -5.31
CA ALA A 191 -10.13 6.82 -5.74
C ALA A 191 -10.75 7.80 -4.72
N ALA A 192 -10.54 7.59 -3.43
CA ALA A 192 -10.93 8.50 -2.35
C ALA A 192 -10.50 9.97 -2.52
N TYR A 193 -9.43 10.23 -3.27
CA TYR A 193 -8.86 11.56 -3.50
C TYR A 193 -9.16 12.13 -4.89
N VAL A 194 -9.55 11.28 -5.83
CA VAL A 194 -9.80 11.64 -7.23
C VAL A 194 -11.30 11.80 -7.45
N ASP A 195 -12.06 10.76 -7.11
CA ASP A 195 -13.51 10.70 -7.20
C ASP A 195 -14.05 9.81 -6.07
N PRO A 196 -14.50 10.41 -4.95
CA PRO A 196 -15.00 9.67 -3.80
C PRO A 196 -16.14 8.70 -4.12
N ASP A 197 -16.94 8.94 -5.16
CA ASP A 197 -18.06 8.05 -5.52
C ASP A 197 -17.57 6.77 -6.22
N LEU A 198 -16.37 6.79 -6.82
CA LEU A 198 -15.73 5.59 -7.37
C LEU A 198 -15.14 4.70 -6.28
N LEU A 199 -14.79 5.24 -5.10
CA LEU A 199 -14.21 4.46 -4.00
C LEU A 199 -15.03 3.21 -3.65
N PRO A 200 -16.36 3.29 -3.37
CA PRO A 200 -17.16 2.10 -3.09
C PRO A 200 -17.25 1.16 -4.29
N LYS A 201 -17.16 1.66 -5.53
CA LYS A 201 -17.21 0.83 -6.75
C LYS A 201 -15.90 0.07 -7.02
N THR A 202 -14.79 0.49 -6.41
CA THR A 202 -13.48 -0.20 -6.46
C THR A 202 -13.27 -1.17 -5.28
N LYS A 203 -14.26 -1.29 -4.41
CA LYS A 203 -14.25 -2.16 -3.23
C LYS A 203 -14.86 -3.53 -3.56
N SER A 204 -14.28 -4.58 -3.00
CA SER A 204 -14.83 -5.94 -3.02
C SER A 204 -14.84 -6.50 -1.61
N ILE A 205 -15.95 -7.13 -1.25
CA ILE A 205 -16.07 -7.93 -0.03
C ILE A 205 -15.94 -9.39 -0.43
N VAL A 206 -15.01 -10.12 0.18
CA VAL A 206 -14.80 -11.54 -0.13
C VAL A 206 -15.76 -12.36 0.73
N ALA A 207 -16.71 -13.01 0.08
CA ALA A 207 -17.67 -13.89 0.75
C ALA A 207 -16.95 -15.02 1.50
N ASN A 208 -17.49 -15.42 2.65
CA ASN A 208 -17.00 -16.53 3.49
C ASN A 208 -15.57 -16.38 4.07
N ALA A 209 -14.88 -15.27 3.82
CA ALA A 209 -13.56 -15.05 4.41
C ALA A 209 -13.61 -14.97 5.95
N SER A 210 -14.75 -14.61 6.53
CA SER A 210 -14.99 -14.63 7.98
C SER A 210 -14.85 -16.03 8.59
N VAL A 211 -15.25 -17.07 7.84
CA VAL A 211 -15.10 -18.47 8.25
C VAL A 211 -13.64 -18.88 8.25
N ALA A 212 -12.89 -18.41 7.24
CA ALA A 212 -11.48 -18.73 7.11
C ALA A 212 -10.62 -18.01 8.16
N PHE A 213 -10.84 -16.72 8.38
CA PHE A 213 -9.97 -15.88 9.22
C PHE A 213 -10.43 -15.75 10.67
N GLY A 214 -11.69 -16.04 10.98
CA GLY A 214 -12.22 -15.88 12.33
C GLY A 214 -12.19 -14.42 12.80
N LYS A 215 -12.32 -14.21 14.11
CA LYS A 215 -12.23 -12.88 14.75
C LYS A 215 -10.78 -12.53 15.08
N GLN A 216 -10.43 -11.24 15.05
CA GLN A 216 -9.14 -10.71 15.49
C GLN A 216 -7.93 -11.33 14.76
N CYS A 217 -8.08 -11.60 13.46
CA CYS A 217 -6.96 -12.08 12.65
C CYS A 217 -5.99 -10.96 12.30
N ASP A 218 -4.73 -11.32 12.07
CA ASP A 218 -3.68 -10.43 11.61
C ASP A 218 -3.35 -10.71 10.13
N LEU A 219 -3.53 -9.74 9.24
CA LEU A 219 -3.17 -9.87 7.83
C LEU A 219 -1.63 -9.85 7.66
N VAL A 220 -1.07 -11.02 7.35
CA VAL A 220 0.37 -11.25 7.27
C VAL A 220 0.97 -10.89 5.92
N SER A 221 0.26 -11.19 4.83
CA SER A 221 0.71 -10.88 3.46
C SER A 221 -0.45 -10.63 2.52
N PHE A 222 -0.25 -9.75 1.55
CA PHE A 222 -1.14 -9.59 0.40
C PHE A 222 -0.27 -9.51 -0.85
N TYR A 223 -0.07 -10.65 -1.49
CA TYR A 223 0.84 -10.78 -2.62
C TYR A 223 0.20 -11.53 -3.77
N GLY A 224 0.27 -10.93 -4.96
CA GLY A 224 -0.46 -11.45 -6.10
C GLY A 224 -1.96 -11.45 -5.79
N SER A 225 -2.64 -12.54 -6.09
CA SER A 225 -4.06 -12.72 -5.79
C SER A 225 -4.31 -13.50 -4.50
N THR A 226 -3.35 -13.53 -3.58
CA THR A 226 -3.44 -14.30 -2.33
C THR A 226 -3.24 -13.40 -1.12
N ILE A 227 -4.17 -13.51 -0.16
CA ILE A 227 -4.08 -12.88 1.14
C ILE A 227 -3.90 -13.96 2.20
N THR A 228 -2.87 -13.82 3.02
CA THR A 228 -2.62 -14.74 4.14
C THR A 228 -2.85 -13.99 5.44
N ALA A 229 -3.64 -14.60 6.33
CA ALA A 229 -3.90 -14.09 7.67
C ALA A 229 -3.47 -15.12 8.71
N ARG A 230 -3.00 -14.64 9.85
CA ARG A 230 -2.80 -15.43 11.06
C ARG A 230 -4.03 -15.25 11.96
N ARG A 231 -4.72 -16.36 12.23
CA ARG A 231 -5.87 -16.42 13.14
C ARG A 231 -5.44 -16.21 14.60
N ALA A 232 -6.41 -15.92 15.47
CA ALA A 232 -6.19 -15.78 16.90
C ALA A 232 -5.64 -17.07 17.57
N ASP A 233 -6.00 -18.25 17.04
CA ASP A 233 -5.45 -19.56 17.45
C ASP A 233 -4.02 -19.81 16.94
N GLY A 234 -3.46 -18.89 16.15
CA GLY A 234 -2.12 -18.95 15.60
C GLY A 234 -2.02 -19.65 14.23
N ALA A 235 -3.09 -20.23 13.72
CA ALA A 235 -3.08 -20.88 12.40
C ALA A 235 -2.97 -19.86 11.27
N TYR A 236 -2.26 -20.22 10.20
CA TYR A 236 -2.15 -19.41 8.98
C TYR A 236 -3.16 -19.89 7.95
N MET A 237 -3.97 -18.96 7.45
CA MET A 237 -5.00 -19.22 6.45
C MET A 237 -4.77 -18.33 5.24
N SER A 238 -5.03 -18.85 4.05
CA SER A 238 -4.90 -18.09 2.81
C SER A 238 -6.23 -18.04 2.07
N GLN A 239 -6.56 -16.86 1.54
CA GLN A 239 -7.75 -16.62 0.74
C GLN A 239 -7.33 -16.07 -0.63
N LEU A 240 -7.90 -16.66 -1.68
CA LEU A 240 -7.74 -16.16 -3.05
C LEU A 240 -8.71 -15.02 -3.30
N VAL A 241 -8.22 -14.03 -4.05
CA VAL A 241 -8.98 -12.84 -4.47
C VAL A 241 -8.94 -12.74 -5.99
N SER A 242 -9.79 -11.89 -6.57
CA SER A 242 -9.83 -11.73 -8.02
C SER A 242 -8.50 -11.19 -8.54
N PRO A 243 -7.82 -11.87 -9.49
CA PRO A 243 -6.60 -11.34 -10.08
C PRO A 243 -6.87 -10.20 -11.07
N PHE A 244 -8.09 -10.09 -11.60
CA PHE A 244 -8.40 -9.17 -12.71
C PHE A 244 -8.14 -7.69 -12.40
N PRO A 245 -8.59 -7.11 -11.26
CA PRO A 245 -8.31 -5.71 -10.97
C PRO A 245 -6.82 -5.46 -10.74
N LEU A 246 -6.10 -6.42 -10.15
CA LEU A 246 -4.65 -6.31 -9.94
C LEU A 246 -3.91 -6.29 -11.28
N SER A 247 -4.25 -7.21 -12.20
CA SER A 247 -3.67 -7.23 -13.55
C SER A 247 -4.02 -5.96 -14.34
N LEU A 248 -5.26 -5.48 -14.25
CA LEU A 248 -5.70 -4.21 -14.84
C LEU A 248 -4.81 -3.05 -14.38
N LEU A 249 -4.59 -2.94 -13.06
CA LEU A 249 -3.77 -1.88 -12.49
C LEU A 249 -2.29 -1.99 -12.90
N ARG A 250 -1.76 -3.20 -13.12
CA ARG A 250 -0.42 -3.39 -13.71
C ARG A 250 -0.36 -2.92 -15.16
N PHE A 251 -1.38 -3.23 -15.97
CA PHE A 251 -1.45 -2.73 -17.35
C PHE A 251 -1.55 -1.21 -17.39
N ALA A 252 -2.38 -0.62 -16.53
CA ALA A 252 -2.49 0.83 -16.40
C ALA A 252 -1.16 1.44 -15.95
N ALA A 253 -0.48 0.83 -14.96
CA ALA A 253 0.84 1.24 -14.51
C ALA A 253 1.87 1.28 -15.65
N ALA A 254 1.81 0.31 -16.56
CA ALA A 254 2.65 0.22 -17.76
C ALA A 254 2.15 1.06 -18.96
N GLY A 255 1.10 1.88 -18.81
CA GLY A 255 0.52 2.69 -19.88
C GLY A 255 -0.21 1.90 -20.96
N LYS A 256 -0.53 0.63 -20.72
CA LYS A 256 -1.16 -0.29 -21.69
C LYS A 256 -2.70 -0.16 -21.68
N TRP A 257 -3.21 1.05 -21.91
CA TRP A 257 -4.63 1.39 -21.79
C TRP A 257 -5.56 0.52 -22.66
N ALA A 258 -5.15 0.19 -23.88
CA ALA A 258 -5.91 -0.69 -24.77
C ALA A 258 -6.07 -2.11 -24.19
N GLN A 259 -5.07 -2.61 -23.46
CA GLN A 259 -5.15 -3.91 -22.77
C GLN A 259 -6.11 -3.82 -21.59
N CYS A 260 -6.12 -2.70 -20.85
CA CYS A 260 -7.09 -2.46 -19.79
C CYS A 260 -8.53 -2.52 -20.33
N ALA A 261 -8.82 -1.76 -21.40
CA ALA A 261 -10.15 -1.73 -21.99
C ALA A 261 -10.59 -3.11 -22.52
N ARG A 262 -9.68 -3.87 -23.16
CA ARG A 262 -9.96 -5.25 -23.59
C ARG A 262 -10.28 -6.16 -22.40
N LEU A 263 -9.53 -6.05 -21.30
CA LEU A 263 -9.78 -6.84 -20.10
C LEU A 263 -11.14 -6.51 -19.48
N CYS A 264 -11.51 -5.24 -19.40
CA CYS A 264 -12.81 -4.82 -18.91
C CYS A 264 -13.96 -5.35 -19.78
N ARG A 265 -13.84 -5.25 -21.11
CA ARG A 265 -14.84 -5.78 -22.05
C ARG A 265 -14.96 -7.31 -22.01
N PHE A 266 -13.84 -8.01 -21.80
CA PHE A 266 -13.83 -9.47 -21.68
C PHE A 266 -14.51 -9.95 -20.40
N ALA A 267 -14.17 -9.35 -19.25
CA ALA A 267 -14.69 -9.80 -17.97
C ALA A 267 -16.07 -9.20 -17.63
N GLN A 268 -16.44 -8.08 -18.23
CA GLN A 268 -17.73 -7.38 -18.04
C GLN A 268 -18.11 -7.14 -16.56
N ARG A 269 -17.11 -6.86 -15.72
CA ARG A 269 -17.34 -6.59 -14.28
C ARG A 269 -17.29 -5.09 -13.99
N PRO A 270 -18.30 -4.51 -13.31
CA PRO A 270 -18.33 -3.08 -12.97
C PRO A 270 -17.09 -2.62 -12.19
N ILE A 271 -16.57 -3.44 -11.27
CA ILE A 271 -15.38 -3.12 -10.48
C ILE A 271 -14.13 -2.85 -11.34
N LEU A 272 -14.02 -3.50 -12.50
CA LEU A 272 -12.88 -3.28 -13.42
C LEU A 272 -13.01 -1.94 -14.12
N TRP A 273 -14.21 -1.59 -14.58
CA TRP A 273 -14.49 -0.29 -15.16
C TRP A 273 -14.33 0.82 -14.13
N ALA A 274 -14.73 0.62 -12.88
CA ALA A 274 -14.51 1.58 -11.79
C ALA A 274 -13.02 1.78 -11.49
N CYS A 275 -12.23 0.71 -11.42
CA CYS A 275 -10.78 0.82 -11.25
C CYS A 275 -10.15 1.53 -12.44
N LEU A 276 -10.59 1.23 -13.68
CA LEU A 276 -10.08 1.85 -14.90
C LEU A 276 -10.42 3.35 -14.96
N ALA A 277 -11.66 3.73 -14.61
CA ALA A 277 -12.09 5.12 -14.53
C ALA A 277 -11.23 5.90 -13.53
N ALA A 278 -11.04 5.36 -12.31
CA ALA A 278 -10.29 6.04 -11.26
C ALA A 278 -8.80 6.24 -11.63
N VAL A 279 -8.12 5.22 -12.17
CA VAL A 279 -6.72 5.34 -12.59
C VAL A 279 -6.56 6.20 -13.85
N ALA A 280 -7.54 6.18 -14.76
CA ALA A 280 -7.53 7.02 -15.95
C ALA A 280 -7.67 8.50 -15.58
N LEU A 281 -8.57 8.84 -14.64
CA LEU A 281 -8.71 10.20 -14.12
C LEU A 281 -7.44 10.69 -13.44
N GLU A 282 -6.83 9.88 -12.56
CA GLU A 282 -5.56 10.26 -11.90
C GLU A 282 -4.45 10.57 -12.91
N ARG A 283 -4.43 9.88 -14.06
CA ARG A 283 -3.40 10.04 -15.10
C ARG A 283 -3.85 10.89 -16.29
N MET A 284 -4.95 11.63 -16.15
CA MET A 284 -5.50 12.51 -17.19
C MET A 284 -5.74 11.81 -18.53
N GLN A 285 -6.10 10.52 -18.51
CA GLN A 285 -6.49 9.74 -19.70
C GLN A 285 -8.00 9.87 -19.94
N LEU A 286 -8.42 11.06 -20.35
CA LEU A 286 -9.84 11.44 -20.42
C LEU A 286 -10.67 10.52 -21.33
N GLU A 287 -10.14 10.09 -22.47
CA GLU A 287 -10.82 9.16 -23.38
C GLU A 287 -11.10 7.80 -22.73
N VAL A 288 -10.11 7.28 -21.99
CA VAL A 288 -10.25 5.99 -21.28
C VAL A 288 -11.23 6.13 -20.12
N ALA A 289 -11.21 7.27 -19.42
CA ALA A 289 -12.17 7.59 -18.38
C ALA A 289 -13.60 7.68 -18.95
N ALA A 290 -13.81 8.39 -20.07
CA ALA A 290 -15.10 8.51 -20.75
C ALA A 290 -15.69 7.14 -21.11
N VAL A 291 -14.90 6.27 -21.75
CA VAL A 291 -15.34 4.89 -22.08
C VAL A 291 -15.70 4.11 -20.81
N SER A 292 -14.97 4.32 -19.72
CA SER A 292 -15.23 3.63 -18.45
C SER A 292 -16.49 4.14 -17.75
N PHE A 293 -16.75 5.45 -17.78
CA PHE A 293 -17.98 6.03 -17.23
C PHE A 293 -19.21 5.65 -18.05
N ALA A 294 -19.09 5.59 -19.38
CA ALA A 294 -20.13 5.05 -20.24
C ALA A 294 -20.47 3.59 -19.86
N ALA A 295 -19.46 2.76 -19.58
CA ALA A 295 -19.66 1.37 -19.17
C ALA A 295 -20.15 1.20 -17.71
N LEU A 296 -20.14 2.27 -16.91
CA LEU A 296 -20.66 2.32 -15.54
C LEU A 296 -22.03 3.01 -15.45
N ASP A 297 -22.59 3.44 -16.59
CA ASP A 297 -23.81 4.25 -16.69
C ASP A 297 -23.74 5.57 -15.90
N GLU A 298 -22.55 6.16 -15.80
CA GLU A 298 -22.28 7.42 -15.11
C GLU A 298 -22.41 8.60 -16.08
N VAL A 299 -23.65 8.90 -16.48
CA VAL A 299 -23.97 9.85 -17.55
C VAL A 299 -23.44 11.26 -17.26
N GLU A 300 -23.62 11.75 -16.03
CA GLU A 300 -23.18 13.11 -15.65
C GLU A 300 -21.66 13.26 -15.73
N LYS A 301 -20.92 12.26 -15.24
CA LYS A 301 -19.45 12.25 -15.28
C LYS A 301 -18.92 12.11 -16.70
N LEU A 302 -19.59 11.31 -17.53
CA LEU A 302 -19.29 11.20 -18.95
C LEU A 302 -19.45 12.55 -19.66
N GLN A 303 -20.59 13.23 -19.45
CA GLN A 303 -20.84 14.55 -20.05
C GLN A 303 -19.81 15.58 -19.60
N ALA A 304 -19.44 15.60 -18.32
CA ALA A 304 -18.41 16.49 -17.80
C ALA A 304 -17.06 16.26 -18.50
N ILE A 305 -16.65 15.00 -18.66
CA ILE A 305 -15.39 14.66 -19.34
C ILE A 305 -15.45 15.02 -20.82
N GLN A 306 -16.56 14.77 -21.50
CA GLN A 306 -16.72 15.15 -22.91
C GLN A 306 -16.62 16.66 -23.12
N ARG A 307 -17.16 17.47 -22.20
CA ARG A 307 -16.98 18.92 -22.21
C ARG A 307 -15.52 19.30 -22.08
N VAL A 308 -14.77 18.68 -21.16
CA VAL A 308 -13.33 18.92 -21.02
C VAL A 308 -12.58 18.52 -22.29
N ILE A 309 -12.86 17.34 -22.86
CA ILE A 309 -12.24 16.87 -24.11
C ILE A 309 -12.49 17.85 -25.27
N SER A 310 -13.66 18.50 -25.32
CA SER A 310 -14.00 19.48 -26.36
C SER A 310 -13.19 20.78 -26.29
N ILE A 311 -12.46 21.04 -25.21
CA ILE A 311 -11.60 22.22 -25.07
C ILE A 311 -10.37 22.04 -25.98
N PRO A 312 -10.10 22.96 -26.94
CA PRO A 312 -9.04 22.76 -27.94
C PRO A 312 -7.60 22.79 -27.37
N SER A 313 -7.38 23.51 -26.27
CA SER A 313 -6.05 23.68 -25.67
C SER A 313 -5.79 22.66 -24.56
N ARG A 314 -4.61 22.04 -24.57
CA ARG A 314 -4.19 21.13 -23.48
C ARG A 314 -4.11 21.83 -22.13
N GLU A 315 -3.68 23.10 -22.13
CA GLU A 315 -3.66 23.93 -20.92
C GLU A 315 -5.07 24.18 -20.39
N GLY A 316 -6.06 24.40 -21.28
CA GLY A 316 -7.47 24.54 -20.89
C GLY A 316 -8.13 23.23 -20.46
N GLN A 317 -7.61 22.08 -20.90
CA GLN A 317 -8.03 20.75 -20.40
C GLN A 317 -7.46 20.42 -19.01
N HIS A 318 -6.40 21.10 -18.60
CA HIS A 318 -5.68 20.87 -17.33
C HIS A 318 -5.99 21.95 -16.26
N ALA A 319 -6.65 23.03 -16.65
CA ALA A 319 -7.10 24.13 -15.78
C ALA A 319 -8.34 23.74 -14.96
#